data_AF-A0A1Q7YAL9-F1
#
_entry.id   AF-A0A1Q7YAL9-F1
#
_cell.length_a   1.000
_cell.length_b   1.000
_cell.length_c   1.000
_cell.angle_alpha   90.00
_cell.angle_beta   90.00
_cell.angle_gamma   90.00
#
_symmetry.space_group_name_H-M   'P 1'
#
loop_
_entity.id
_entity.type
_entity.pdbx_description
1 polymer ?
#
loop_
_entity_poly.entity_id
_entity_poly.type
_entity_poly.pdbx_seq_one_letter_code
_entity_poly.pdbx_strand_id
1 'polypeptide(L)'
;MAIQRISRPSFRVFLLLIALFSLSVKPTAVFSEERPPKQQPLPLPTGMEITPTAAPGAQFAALDPGLASYPDFRAANAVATLTSPDRRTLLVLTSGYNRLNDQSGKRDRAASDEYVFVYDISQRTPRKTQVLRVPNTYFGVAWRPDSRAFYVSGGMDDSIHVFERDAGAWKETSPTISLGHTKGLGINIKPMVAGIAVNSSGTKLLAANFENDSVSLVDLGTRQKTAELDLRPGKNDSARHGVPGGEFPFCVVWKDDQTAYVSSERDRELVELSLREGLRIARRIALPGQPAGIILNRAATRLFIALHSNDRVAVVDTNSARILETIPVTAPAAIFANPKGWKGSNPNSLAFSPDEARLRRRAGTKSVRERGRRAVFQQPPPRPDPHRLVPDFCQREPRRANSLRFQQHQPRRAFSCELPQLHILETPLRSGVQCRKPICPAAPPGWSSHAGVACAGGARCAYSPSGPE
;
A
#
# COMPACT_ATOMS: atom_id res chain seq x y z
N MET A 1 -8.18 -103.84 0.76
CA MET A 1 -7.99 -103.40 -0.64
C MET A 1 -6.87 -102.35 -0.63
N ALA A 2 -5.62 -102.80 -0.71
CA ALA A 2 -4.81 -102.89 -1.94
C ALA A 2 -4.37 -101.48 -2.43
N ILE A 3 -3.18 -100.97 -2.02
CA ILE A 3 -1.84 -101.12 -2.67
C ILE A 3 -1.75 -100.11 -3.87
N GLN A 4 -0.82 -99.14 -4.02
CA GLN A 4 0.65 -99.21 -3.91
C GLN A 4 1.36 -97.83 -4.01
N ARG A 5 2.43 -97.66 -3.21
CA ARG A 5 3.82 -97.18 -3.49
C ARG A 5 4.12 -95.83 -4.20
N ILE A 6 4.89 -94.94 -3.54
CA ILE A 6 6.36 -94.66 -3.65
C ILE A 6 6.79 -93.95 -4.95
N SER A 7 7.31 -92.72 -4.85
CA SER A 7 8.74 -92.42 -5.14
C SER A 7 9.06 -90.91 -5.03
N ARG A 8 10.20 -90.61 -4.38
CA ARG A 8 10.98 -89.39 -4.60
C ARG A 8 12.22 -89.80 -5.41
N PRO A 9 12.60 -89.02 -6.44
CA PRO A 9 14.01 -88.67 -6.65
C PRO A 9 14.14 -87.14 -6.93
N SER A 10 14.96 -86.38 -6.20
CA SER A 10 16.40 -86.13 -6.41
C SER A 10 16.75 -85.17 -7.56
N PHE A 11 17.28 -84.00 -7.15
CA PHE A 11 18.50 -83.34 -7.64
C PHE A 11 18.64 -82.97 -9.15
N ARG A 12 18.82 -81.65 -9.33
CA ARG A 12 19.64 -80.95 -10.34
C ARG A 12 18.99 -80.48 -11.66
N VAL A 13 19.40 -79.25 -11.97
CA VAL A 13 19.40 -78.55 -13.27
C VAL A 13 18.10 -77.83 -13.64
N PHE A 14 17.99 -76.54 -13.27
CA PHE A 14 17.86 -75.47 -14.27
C PHE A 14 18.10 -74.09 -13.62
N LEU A 15 19.37 -73.68 -13.64
CA LEU A 15 19.76 -72.27 -13.74
C LEU A 15 19.32 -71.77 -15.13
N LEU A 16 19.00 -70.48 -15.23
CA LEU A 16 18.49 -69.72 -16.39
C LEU A 16 16.97 -69.69 -16.57
N LEU A 17 16.33 -68.78 -15.84
CA LEU A 17 15.18 -67.98 -16.31
C LEU A 17 15.19 -66.63 -15.55
N ILE A 18 16.28 -65.87 -15.71
CA ILE A 18 16.34 -64.44 -15.44
C ILE A 18 16.43 -63.75 -16.79
N ALA A 19 15.29 -63.45 -17.40
CA ALA A 19 15.12 -62.41 -18.41
C ALA A 19 13.66 -62.44 -18.90
N LEU A 20 13.06 -61.27 -19.08
CA LEU A 20 11.74 -61.02 -19.67
C LEU A 20 10.54 -61.07 -18.70
N PHE A 21 10.59 -60.25 -17.65
CA PHE A 21 9.42 -59.50 -17.22
C PHE A 21 9.63 -58.02 -17.59
N SER A 22 9.30 -57.69 -18.83
CA SER A 22 9.20 -56.32 -19.33
C SER A 22 7.97 -55.65 -18.72
N LEU A 23 8.09 -55.12 -17.50
CA LEU A 23 7.22 -54.05 -17.05
C LEU A 23 7.66 -52.75 -17.75
N SER A 24 6.85 -52.29 -18.70
CA SER A 24 6.87 -50.91 -19.19
C SER A 24 6.55 -49.96 -18.03
N VAL A 25 7.58 -49.59 -17.26
CA VAL A 25 7.55 -48.38 -16.45
C VAL A 25 7.66 -47.22 -17.43
N LYS A 26 6.52 -46.60 -17.78
CA LYS A 26 6.56 -45.28 -18.41
C LYS A 26 7.29 -44.36 -17.43
N PRO A 27 8.41 -43.71 -17.80
CA PRO A 27 8.98 -42.70 -16.94
C PRO A 27 7.89 -41.63 -16.78
N THR A 28 7.37 -41.48 -15.56
CA THR A 28 6.70 -40.23 -15.20
C THR A 28 7.70 -39.14 -15.51
N ALA A 29 7.39 -38.33 -16.51
CA ALA A 29 8.11 -37.11 -16.76
C ALA A 29 8.13 -36.35 -15.44
N VAL A 30 9.27 -36.39 -14.77
CA VAL A 30 9.61 -35.39 -13.78
C VAL A 30 9.60 -34.11 -14.59
N PHE A 31 8.48 -33.38 -14.54
CA PHE A 31 8.49 -31.97 -14.84
C PHE A 31 9.46 -31.38 -13.82
N SER A 32 10.73 -31.36 -14.18
CA SER A 32 11.68 -30.42 -13.63
C SER A 32 11.07 -29.09 -14.01
N GLU A 33 10.35 -28.48 -13.07
CA GLU A 33 9.88 -27.11 -13.20
C GLU A 33 11.14 -26.30 -13.46
N GLU A 34 11.36 -25.97 -14.73
CA GLU A 34 12.45 -25.11 -15.16
C GLU A 34 12.30 -23.87 -14.31
N ARG A 35 13.20 -23.67 -13.34
CA ARG A 35 13.20 -22.43 -12.56
C ARG A 35 13.25 -21.33 -13.61
N PRO A 36 12.25 -20.43 -13.65
CA PRO A 36 12.35 -19.30 -14.54
C PRO A 36 13.70 -18.64 -14.24
N PRO A 37 14.46 -18.26 -15.28
CA PRO A 37 15.78 -17.68 -15.10
C PRO A 37 15.70 -16.57 -14.06
N LYS A 38 16.74 -16.37 -13.23
CA LYS A 38 16.81 -15.23 -12.30
C LYS A 38 16.54 -13.94 -13.09
N GLN A 39 15.30 -13.47 -13.06
CA GLN A 39 14.86 -12.35 -13.88
C GLN A 39 15.40 -11.08 -13.24
N GLN A 40 16.33 -10.44 -13.95
CA GLN A 40 16.91 -9.17 -13.55
C GLN A 40 15.85 -8.08 -13.71
N PRO A 41 15.77 -7.12 -12.77
CA PRO A 41 14.96 -5.93 -12.96
C PRO A 41 15.31 -5.32 -14.32
N LEU A 42 14.31 -4.99 -15.14
CA LEU A 42 14.58 -4.42 -16.44
C LEU A 42 15.04 -2.97 -16.22
N PRO A 43 16.31 -2.66 -16.51
CA PRO A 43 16.79 -1.30 -16.40
C PRO A 43 16.03 -0.48 -17.44
N LEU A 44 15.36 0.56 -16.96
CA LEU A 44 14.78 1.56 -17.83
C LEU A 44 15.89 2.51 -18.28
N PRO A 45 15.79 3.11 -19.48
CA PRO A 45 16.69 4.19 -19.93
C PRO A 45 16.79 5.40 -18.96
N THR A 46 16.00 5.37 -17.88
CA THR A 46 15.82 6.44 -16.90
C THR A 46 16.63 6.23 -15.62
N GLY A 47 17.41 5.14 -15.53
CA GLY A 47 18.12 4.75 -14.31
C GLY A 47 17.21 4.19 -13.21
N MET A 48 15.93 3.98 -13.54
CA MET A 48 14.95 3.27 -12.72
C MET A 48 14.89 1.81 -13.18
N GLU A 49 14.36 0.92 -12.36
CA GLU A 49 14.13 -0.47 -12.73
C GLU A 49 12.64 -0.80 -12.64
N ILE A 50 12.13 -1.55 -13.61
CA ILE A 50 10.79 -2.14 -13.54
C ILE A 50 10.90 -3.67 -13.48
N THR A 51 10.16 -4.27 -12.56
CA THR A 51 9.86 -5.71 -12.57
C THR A 51 8.43 -5.85 -13.07
N PRO A 52 8.23 -6.01 -14.40
CA PRO A 52 6.89 -6.13 -14.99
C PRO A 52 6.26 -7.49 -14.65
N THR A 53 7.08 -8.46 -14.27
CA THR A 53 6.70 -9.74 -13.67
C THR A 53 6.84 -9.63 -12.15
N ALA A 54 6.14 -10.50 -11.42
CA ALA A 54 6.30 -10.59 -9.97
C ALA A 54 7.79 -10.80 -9.64
N ALA A 55 8.31 -10.08 -8.64
CA ALA A 55 9.72 -10.18 -8.26
C ALA A 55 10.11 -11.65 -8.01
N PRO A 56 11.32 -12.12 -8.36
CA PRO A 56 11.69 -13.52 -8.21
C PRO A 56 11.44 -14.06 -6.79
N GLY A 57 10.60 -15.09 -6.67
CA GLY A 57 10.18 -15.66 -5.38
C GLY A 57 8.99 -14.94 -4.72
N ALA A 58 8.37 -13.97 -5.39
CA ALA A 58 7.09 -13.42 -4.98
C ALA A 58 6.01 -14.50 -5.00
N GLN A 59 5.10 -14.40 -4.05
CA GLN A 59 3.98 -15.32 -3.91
C GLN A 59 2.68 -14.53 -3.93
N PHE A 60 1.68 -15.11 -4.58
CA PHE A 60 0.31 -14.63 -4.51
C PHE A 60 -0.46 -15.54 -3.57
N ALA A 61 -0.97 -14.96 -2.49
CA ALA A 61 -1.80 -15.65 -1.52
C ALA A 61 -3.10 -14.89 -1.37
N ALA A 62 -4.22 -15.61 -1.41
CA ALA A 62 -5.51 -15.03 -1.09
C ALA A 62 -5.59 -14.75 0.42
N LEU A 63 -6.20 -13.63 0.78
CA LEU A 63 -6.44 -13.25 2.18
C LEU A 63 -7.65 -14.03 2.70
N ASP A 64 -7.42 -15.29 3.04
CA ASP A 64 -8.45 -16.19 3.54
C ASP A 64 -8.56 -16.12 5.09
N PRO A 65 -9.65 -15.58 5.65
CA PRO A 65 -9.87 -15.53 7.08
C PRO A 65 -10.36 -16.85 7.70
N GLY A 66 -10.69 -17.87 6.90
CA GLY A 66 -11.11 -19.18 7.39
C GLY A 66 -12.50 -19.20 8.03
N LEU A 67 -13.45 -18.44 7.48
CA LEU A 67 -14.83 -18.41 8.00
C LEU A 67 -15.56 -19.72 7.69
N ALA A 68 -15.95 -20.46 8.74
CA ALA A 68 -16.63 -21.75 8.58
C ALA A 68 -17.95 -21.64 7.78
N SER A 69 -18.73 -20.58 8.02
CA SER A 69 -20.01 -20.35 7.32
C SER A 69 -19.83 -19.85 5.87
N TYR A 70 -18.64 -19.40 5.50
CA TYR A 70 -18.33 -18.85 4.17
C TYR A 70 -16.93 -19.31 3.70
N PRO A 71 -16.75 -20.62 3.43
CA PRO A 71 -15.44 -21.20 3.16
C PRO A 71 -14.75 -20.64 1.90
N ASP A 72 -15.52 -20.12 0.94
CA ASP A 72 -15.01 -19.53 -0.29
C ASP A 72 -14.71 -18.03 -0.17
N PHE A 73 -15.04 -17.41 0.97
CA PHE A 73 -14.80 -15.99 1.17
C PHE A 73 -13.31 -15.67 1.20
N ARG A 74 -12.91 -14.62 0.48
CA ARG A 74 -11.57 -14.04 0.52
C ARG A 74 -11.70 -12.56 0.85
N ALA A 75 -11.02 -12.14 1.92
CA ALA A 75 -11.02 -10.75 2.34
C ALA A 75 -10.38 -9.88 1.25
N ALA A 76 -10.99 -8.72 1.02
CA ALA A 76 -10.50 -7.72 0.08
C ALA A 76 -9.91 -6.52 0.84
N ASN A 77 -9.52 -5.49 0.09
CA ASN A 77 -9.15 -4.18 0.64
C ASN A 77 -8.00 -4.23 1.66
N ALA A 78 -6.93 -4.96 1.36
CA ALA A 78 -5.67 -4.79 2.09
C ALA A 78 -5.15 -3.37 1.89
N VAL A 79 -5.18 -2.59 2.96
CA VAL A 79 -4.90 -1.14 2.93
C VAL A 79 -3.56 -0.78 3.56
N ALA A 80 -3.09 -1.56 4.53
CA ALA A 80 -1.81 -1.34 5.18
C ALA A 80 -1.05 -2.65 5.38
N THR A 81 0.26 -2.56 5.25
CA THR A 81 1.19 -3.65 5.57
C THR A 81 2.29 -3.10 6.46
N LEU A 82 2.62 -3.80 7.53
CA LEU A 82 3.62 -3.34 8.48
C LEU A 82 4.50 -4.50 8.96
N THR A 83 5.80 -4.34 8.80
CA THR A 83 6.80 -5.29 9.32
C THR A 83 7.15 -4.94 10.76
N SER A 84 7.26 -5.93 11.64
CA SER A 84 7.68 -5.74 13.03
C SER A 84 9.11 -5.18 13.10
N PRO A 85 9.45 -4.41 14.15
CA PRO A 85 10.80 -3.88 14.34
C PRO A 85 11.90 -4.97 14.31
N ASP A 86 11.62 -6.16 14.83
CA ASP A 86 12.53 -7.32 14.78
C ASP A 86 12.62 -8.01 13.40
N ARG A 87 11.83 -7.54 12.42
CA ARG A 87 11.74 -8.02 11.03
C ARG A 87 11.30 -9.47 10.87
N ARG A 88 10.63 -10.04 11.88
CA ARG A 88 10.17 -11.44 11.85
C ARG A 88 8.69 -11.59 11.53
N THR A 89 7.90 -10.54 11.74
CA THR A 89 6.45 -10.59 11.58
C THR A 89 5.99 -9.55 10.56
N LEU A 90 5.12 -9.94 9.64
CA LEU A 90 4.42 -9.02 8.75
C LEU A 90 2.93 -9.03 9.09
N LEU A 91 2.37 -7.84 9.28
CA LEU A 91 0.93 -7.62 9.40
C LEU A 91 0.38 -7.13 8.06
N VAL A 92 -0.78 -7.66 7.67
CA VAL A 92 -1.59 -7.13 6.58
C VAL A 92 -2.97 -6.79 7.15
N LEU A 93 -3.30 -5.50 7.16
CA LEU A 93 -4.57 -4.98 7.63
C LEU A 93 -5.53 -4.81 6.44
N THR A 94 -6.73 -5.39 6.56
CA THR A 94 -7.84 -5.08 5.65
C THR A 94 -8.64 -3.92 6.21
N SER A 95 -9.31 -3.17 5.36
CA SER A 95 -10.32 -2.22 5.82
C SER A 95 -11.47 -2.08 4.85
N GLY A 96 -12.49 -1.35 5.27
CA GLY A 96 -13.69 -1.14 4.48
C GLY A 96 -14.81 -2.03 4.98
N TYR A 97 -15.49 -2.67 4.04
CA TYR A 97 -16.73 -3.38 4.32
C TYR A 97 -16.65 -4.78 3.76
N ASN A 98 -15.78 -5.62 4.35
CA ASN A 98 -15.85 -7.08 4.22
C ASN A 98 -17.18 -7.56 4.83
N ARG A 99 -18.28 -7.28 4.12
CA ARG A 99 -19.66 -7.50 4.55
C ARG A 99 -20.23 -8.69 3.82
N LEU A 100 -20.65 -9.66 4.58
CA LEU A 100 -21.30 -10.85 4.10
C LEU A 100 -22.79 -10.77 4.42
N ASN A 101 -23.60 -11.23 3.48
CA ASN A 101 -25.03 -11.40 3.65
C ASN A 101 -25.33 -12.89 3.70
N ASP A 102 -26.26 -13.27 4.57
CA ASP A 102 -26.79 -14.62 4.63
C ASP A 102 -27.63 -14.95 3.38
N GLN A 103 -28.15 -16.19 3.33
CA GLN A 103 -28.98 -16.66 2.22
C GLN A 103 -30.27 -15.85 2.02
N SER A 104 -30.74 -15.12 3.04
CA SER A 104 -31.90 -14.22 2.94
C SER A 104 -31.53 -12.82 2.41
N GLY A 105 -30.25 -12.57 2.16
CA GLY A 105 -29.73 -11.26 1.76
C GLY A 105 -29.55 -10.27 2.90
N LYS A 106 -29.73 -10.71 4.16
CA LYS A 106 -29.52 -9.87 5.35
C LYS A 106 -28.06 -9.93 5.79
N ARG A 107 -27.52 -8.81 6.28
CA ARG A 107 -26.13 -8.75 6.77
C ARG A 107 -25.91 -9.76 7.90
N ASP A 108 -24.98 -10.67 7.68
CA ASP A 108 -24.43 -11.55 8.72
C ASP A 108 -23.33 -10.79 9.46
N ARG A 109 -23.69 -10.20 10.60
CA ARG A 109 -22.76 -9.42 11.42
C ARG A 109 -21.63 -10.28 11.98
N ALA A 110 -21.90 -11.55 12.29
CA ALA A 110 -20.92 -12.45 12.87
C ALA A 110 -19.89 -12.94 11.84
N ALA A 111 -20.05 -12.63 10.56
CA ALA A 111 -19.07 -12.90 9.51
C ALA A 111 -18.53 -11.63 8.83
N SER A 112 -18.99 -10.44 9.27
CA SER A 112 -18.69 -9.15 8.63
C SER A 112 -17.69 -8.29 9.41
N ASP A 113 -16.54 -8.89 9.75
CA ASP A 113 -15.42 -8.20 10.39
C ASP A 113 -14.35 -7.78 9.37
N GLU A 114 -13.44 -6.95 9.84
CA GLU A 114 -12.14 -6.70 9.22
C GLU A 114 -11.05 -7.56 9.88
N TYR A 115 -9.89 -7.63 9.25
CA TYR A 115 -8.87 -8.63 9.59
C TYR A 115 -7.46 -8.07 9.66
N VAL A 116 -6.69 -8.60 10.61
CA VAL A 116 -5.23 -8.53 10.59
C VAL A 116 -4.68 -9.91 10.29
N PHE A 117 -4.09 -10.07 9.11
CA PHE A 117 -3.37 -11.29 8.76
C PHE A 117 -1.94 -11.18 9.26
N VAL A 118 -1.50 -12.19 10.01
CA VAL A 118 -0.17 -12.25 10.61
C VAL A 118 0.66 -13.30 9.87
N TYR A 119 1.84 -12.90 9.41
CA TYR A 119 2.79 -13.76 8.73
C TYR A 119 4.12 -13.79 9.46
N ASP A 120 4.69 -14.98 9.63
CA ASP A 120 6.10 -15.17 9.92
C ASP A 120 6.89 -14.99 8.63
N ILE A 121 7.80 -14.01 8.64
CA ILE A 121 8.69 -13.66 7.52
C ILE A 121 10.18 -13.85 7.89
N SER A 122 10.47 -14.59 8.95
CA SER A 122 11.84 -14.95 9.33
C SER A 122 12.53 -15.85 8.29
N GLN A 123 11.72 -16.55 7.48
CA GLN A 123 12.15 -17.36 6.36
C GLN A 123 11.83 -16.65 5.04
N ARG A 124 12.47 -17.11 3.96
CA ARG A 124 12.27 -16.53 2.62
C ARG A 124 10.81 -16.54 2.16
N THR A 125 10.05 -17.56 2.56
CA THR A 125 8.63 -17.70 2.25
C THR A 125 7.79 -17.24 3.45
N PRO A 126 6.96 -16.18 3.30
CA PRO A 126 6.03 -15.77 4.34
C PRO A 126 5.06 -16.90 4.69
N ARG A 127 4.92 -17.23 5.96
CA ARG A 127 3.98 -18.24 6.46
C ARG A 127 2.88 -17.55 7.25
N LYS A 128 1.63 -17.61 6.80
CA LYS A 128 0.48 -17.12 7.59
C LYS A 128 0.40 -17.91 8.89
N THR A 129 0.55 -17.24 10.02
CA THR A 129 0.49 -17.87 11.35
C THR A 129 -0.84 -17.63 12.03
N GLN A 130 -1.53 -16.53 11.72
CA GLN A 130 -2.76 -16.15 12.39
C GLN A 130 -3.62 -15.22 11.53
N VAL A 131 -4.92 -15.24 11.79
CA VAL A 131 -5.87 -14.19 11.36
C VAL A 131 -6.57 -13.68 12.59
N LEU A 132 -6.49 -12.37 12.84
CA LEU A 132 -7.18 -11.69 13.93
C LEU A 132 -8.38 -10.97 13.35
N ARG A 133 -9.51 -11.03 14.07
CA ARG A 133 -10.76 -10.37 13.70
C ARG A 133 -10.86 -9.04 14.43
N VAL A 134 -11.28 -8.01 13.72
CA VAL A 134 -11.48 -6.66 14.24
C VAL A 134 -12.85 -6.19 13.75
N PRO A 135 -13.77 -5.75 14.61
CA PRO A 135 -15.12 -5.37 14.16
C PRO A 135 -15.13 -4.29 13.07
N ASN A 136 -14.16 -3.38 13.14
CA ASN A 136 -14.01 -2.29 12.20
C ASN A 136 -12.58 -1.74 12.19
N THR A 137 -12.17 -1.13 11.08
CA THR A 137 -10.85 -0.48 10.98
C THR A 137 -10.80 0.46 9.78
N TYR A 138 -9.71 1.23 9.68
CA TYR A 138 -9.42 2.07 8.52
C TYR A 138 -7.96 1.86 8.07
N PHE A 139 -7.04 2.80 8.27
CA PHE A 139 -5.65 2.68 7.79
C PHE A 139 -4.60 2.47 8.88
N GLY A 140 -4.98 2.55 10.16
CA GLY A 140 -4.05 2.59 11.27
C GLY A 140 -3.58 1.22 11.71
N VAL A 141 -2.29 0.96 11.57
CA VAL A 141 -1.58 -0.14 12.24
C VAL A 141 -0.20 0.36 12.68
N ALA A 142 0.20 0.07 13.92
CA ALA A 142 1.49 0.49 14.45
C ALA A 142 2.07 -0.54 15.42
N TRP A 143 3.38 -0.77 15.35
CA TRP A 143 4.10 -1.61 16.31
C TRP A 143 4.54 -0.82 17.54
N ARG A 144 4.49 -1.46 18.71
CA ARG A 144 5.35 -1.04 19.82
C ARG A 144 6.81 -1.31 19.44
N PRO A 145 7.76 -0.40 19.72
CA PRO A 145 9.16 -0.53 19.29
C PRO A 145 9.84 -1.84 19.70
N ASP A 146 9.39 -2.46 20.80
CA ASP A 146 9.92 -3.73 21.31
C ASP A 146 9.37 -4.99 20.59
N SER A 147 8.53 -4.83 19.57
CA SER A 147 7.87 -5.93 18.83
C SER A 147 6.98 -6.85 19.69
N ARG A 148 6.63 -6.46 20.92
CA ARG A 148 5.81 -7.29 21.84
C ARG A 148 4.32 -6.94 21.82
N ALA A 149 3.96 -5.81 21.22
CA ALA A 149 2.57 -5.40 21.01
C ALA A 149 2.43 -4.64 19.69
N PHE A 150 1.22 -4.64 19.14
CA PHE A 150 0.84 -3.73 18.06
C PHE A 150 -0.57 -3.22 18.26
N TYR A 151 -0.88 -2.16 17.54
CA TYR A 151 -2.12 -1.39 17.67
C TYR A 151 -2.80 -1.29 16.32
N VAL A 152 -4.13 -1.28 16.32
CA VAL A 152 -4.94 -1.13 15.11
C VAL A 152 -6.03 -0.10 15.36
N SER A 153 -6.25 0.81 14.42
CA SER A 153 -7.33 1.79 14.54
C SER A 153 -8.68 1.10 14.33
N GLY A 154 -9.67 1.41 15.17
CA GLY A 154 -11.04 0.91 15.08
C GLY A 154 -11.87 1.64 14.02
N GLY A 155 -11.25 2.52 13.21
CA GLY A 155 -11.95 3.29 12.18
C GLY A 155 -13.11 4.07 12.78
N MET A 156 -14.34 3.75 12.34
CA MET A 156 -15.56 4.45 12.76
C MET A 156 -16.06 4.13 14.17
N ASP A 157 -15.42 3.18 14.86
CA ASP A 157 -15.73 2.81 16.25
C ASP A 157 -14.95 3.66 17.27
N ASP A 158 -14.18 4.65 16.79
CA ASP A 158 -13.47 5.65 17.60
C ASP A 158 -12.59 5.06 18.71
N SER A 159 -11.86 4.01 18.35
CA SER A 159 -11.06 3.24 19.30
C SER A 159 -9.74 2.78 18.70
N ILE A 160 -8.86 2.29 19.57
CA ILE A 160 -7.61 1.62 19.21
C ILE A 160 -7.62 0.23 19.85
N HIS A 161 -7.52 -0.78 19.01
CA HIS A 161 -7.35 -2.18 19.41
C HIS A 161 -5.90 -2.42 19.80
N VAL A 162 -5.69 -3.18 20.87
CA VAL A 162 -4.36 -3.50 21.42
C VAL A 162 -4.14 -4.99 21.30
N PHE A 163 -3.10 -5.41 20.58
CA PHE A 163 -2.73 -6.80 20.45
C PHE A 163 -1.39 -7.05 21.13
N GLU A 164 -1.38 -8.00 22.06
CA GLU A 164 -0.17 -8.42 22.77
C GLU A 164 0.08 -9.91 22.54
N ARG A 165 1.33 -10.32 22.73
CA ARG A 165 1.71 -11.72 22.55
C ARG A 165 1.41 -12.51 23.82
N ASP A 166 0.57 -13.53 23.70
CA ASP A 166 0.21 -14.45 24.77
C ASP A 166 0.39 -15.90 24.30
N ALA A 167 1.14 -16.70 25.07
CA ALA A 167 1.46 -18.10 24.77
C ALA A 167 1.92 -18.35 23.32
N GLY A 168 2.65 -17.39 22.73
CA GLY A 168 3.18 -17.50 21.36
C GLY A 168 2.26 -16.99 20.25
N ALA A 169 0.99 -16.70 20.53
CA ALA A 169 0.00 -16.14 19.60
C ALA A 169 -0.30 -14.67 19.93
N TRP A 170 -0.87 -13.94 18.98
CA TRP A 170 -1.38 -12.59 19.21
C TRP A 170 -2.80 -12.65 19.77
N LYS A 171 -3.09 -11.88 20.81
CA LYS A 171 -4.44 -11.75 21.35
C LYS A 171 -4.79 -10.30 21.56
N GLU A 172 -6.04 -9.96 21.27
CA GLU A 172 -6.56 -8.66 21.62
C GLU A 172 -6.66 -8.55 23.15
N THR A 173 -6.19 -7.43 23.69
CA THR A 173 -6.35 -7.11 25.09
C THR A 173 -7.53 -6.17 25.27
N SER A 174 -8.46 -6.54 26.13
CA SER A 174 -9.59 -5.69 26.50
C SER A 174 -9.28 -4.83 27.73
N PRO A 175 -9.91 -3.65 27.87
CA PRO A 175 -10.72 -2.98 26.85
C PRO A 175 -9.85 -2.37 25.74
N THR A 176 -10.46 -2.12 24.58
CA THR A 176 -9.90 -1.23 23.56
C THR A 176 -9.74 0.19 24.14
N ILE A 177 -8.81 0.96 23.60
CA ILE A 177 -8.62 2.36 24.00
C ILE A 177 -9.67 3.21 23.29
N SER A 178 -10.59 3.84 24.04
CA SER A 178 -11.58 4.76 23.47
C SER A 178 -10.99 6.16 23.29
N LEU A 179 -11.29 6.81 22.16
CA LEU A 179 -10.94 8.21 21.92
C LEU A 179 -12.07 9.18 22.32
N GLY A 180 -13.29 8.70 22.57
CA GLY A 180 -14.37 9.46 23.20
C GLY A 180 -15.10 10.47 22.31
N HIS A 181 -14.93 10.42 20.99
CA HIS A 181 -15.74 11.17 20.04
C HIS A 181 -17.09 10.49 19.84
N THR A 182 -18.16 11.29 19.92
CA THR A 182 -19.53 10.82 19.69
C THR A 182 -20.02 11.05 18.27
N LYS A 183 -19.36 11.95 17.52
CA LYS A 183 -19.69 12.32 16.15
C LYS A 183 -18.46 12.82 15.40
N GLY A 184 -18.47 12.64 14.08
CA GLY A 184 -17.58 13.37 13.18
C GLY A 184 -18.14 14.74 12.83
N LEU A 185 -17.41 15.49 12.02
CA LEU A 185 -17.79 16.78 11.48
C LEU A 185 -18.73 16.58 10.29
N GLY A 186 -19.83 17.33 10.27
CA GLY A 186 -20.86 17.25 9.23
C GLY A 186 -22.15 16.58 9.69
N ILE A 187 -23.08 16.37 8.75
CA ILE A 187 -24.42 15.85 9.04
C ILE A 187 -24.38 14.32 9.01
N ASN A 188 -24.72 13.68 10.13
CA ASN A 188 -24.77 12.22 10.28
C ASN A 188 -23.44 11.51 9.97
N ILE A 189 -22.31 12.18 10.23
CA ILE A 189 -20.97 11.61 10.09
C ILE A 189 -20.53 11.03 11.43
N LYS A 190 -20.03 9.79 11.40
CA LYS A 190 -19.42 9.14 12.55
C LYS A 190 -17.96 9.56 12.68
N PRO A 191 -17.37 9.54 13.89
CA PRO A 191 -15.93 9.73 14.04
C PRO A 191 -15.17 8.68 13.22
N MET A 192 -13.90 8.93 12.89
CA MET A 192 -13.09 7.97 12.16
C MET A 192 -11.60 8.09 12.48
N VAL A 193 -11.02 7.02 13.00
CA VAL A 193 -9.59 6.94 13.31
C VAL A 193 -8.83 6.34 12.14
N ALA A 194 -8.00 7.15 11.47
CA ALA A 194 -7.18 6.75 10.34
C ALA A 194 -5.82 6.20 10.78
N GLY A 195 -4.74 6.81 10.33
CA GLY A 195 -3.38 6.43 10.69
C GLY A 195 -3.12 6.62 12.17
N ILE A 196 -2.34 5.69 12.72
CA ILE A 196 -1.84 5.74 14.09
C ILE A 196 -0.34 5.48 14.06
N ALA A 197 0.40 6.03 15.01
CA ALA A 197 1.81 5.73 15.18
C ALA A 197 2.23 5.79 16.65
N VAL A 198 3.19 4.95 17.02
CA VAL A 198 3.77 4.89 18.36
C VAL A 198 5.11 5.62 18.36
N ASN A 199 5.40 6.37 19.43
CA ASN A 199 6.66 7.08 19.57
C ASN A 199 7.85 6.14 19.80
N SER A 200 9.07 6.67 19.76
CA SER A 200 10.30 5.86 19.80
C SER A 200 10.49 5.13 21.13
N SER A 201 10.03 5.72 22.24
CA SER A 201 10.04 5.05 23.56
C SER A 201 8.91 4.05 23.77
N GLY A 202 7.92 3.97 22.89
CA GLY A 202 6.80 3.04 23.04
C GLY A 202 5.80 3.44 24.13
N THR A 203 5.83 4.69 24.59
CA THR A 203 5.02 5.20 25.71
C THR A 203 3.77 5.95 25.25
N LYS A 204 3.78 6.47 24.02
CA LYS A 204 2.69 7.30 23.48
C LYS A 204 2.29 6.86 22.09
N LEU A 205 1.01 7.02 21.79
CA LEU A 205 0.44 6.82 20.45
C LEU A 205 -0.28 8.09 20.02
N LEU A 206 -0.05 8.51 18.78
CA LEU A 206 -0.82 9.56 18.12
C LEU A 206 -1.77 8.92 17.11
N ALA A 207 -3.02 9.37 17.11
CA ALA A 207 -4.06 8.94 16.20
C ALA A 207 -4.60 10.12 15.39
N ALA A 208 -4.69 9.96 14.07
CA ALA A 208 -5.32 10.92 13.18
C ALA A 208 -6.83 10.67 13.11
N ASN A 209 -7.62 11.66 13.50
CA ASN A 209 -9.07 11.58 13.54
C ASN A 209 -9.63 12.22 12.26
N PHE A 210 -9.69 11.40 11.20
CA PHE A 210 -9.97 11.81 9.83
C PHE A 210 -11.26 12.62 9.70
N GLU A 211 -12.36 12.18 10.32
CA GLU A 211 -13.65 12.88 10.26
C GLU A 211 -13.82 13.94 11.36
N ASN A 212 -12.79 14.18 12.19
CA ASN A 212 -12.85 15.14 13.31
C ASN A 212 -11.87 16.31 13.12
N ASP A 213 -11.06 16.28 12.06
CA ASP A 213 -10.02 17.26 11.75
C ASP A 213 -9.08 17.52 12.94
N SER A 214 -8.77 16.46 13.70
CA SER A 214 -7.99 16.53 14.93
C SER A 214 -7.03 15.35 15.07
N VAL A 215 -6.18 15.40 16.08
CA VAL A 215 -5.35 14.27 16.53
C VAL A 215 -5.56 14.00 18.01
N SER A 216 -5.60 12.72 18.38
CA SER A 216 -5.63 12.28 19.78
C SER A 216 -4.27 11.74 20.20
N LEU A 217 -3.78 12.19 21.35
CA LEU A 217 -2.60 11.64 22.01
C LEU A 217 -3.04 10.67 23.11
N VAL A 218 -2.51 9.46 23.04
CA VAL A 218 -2.81 8.36 23.96
C VAL A 218 -1.55 8.00 24.74
N ASP A 219 -1.71 7.85 26.05
CA ASP A 219 -0.71 7.24 26.91
C ASP A 219 -0.90 5.72 26.89
N LEU A 220 0.13 4.98 26.48
CA LEU A 220 0.04 3.53 26.30
C LEU A 220 0.18 2.75 27.60
N GLY A 221 0.72 3.36 28.66
CA GLY A 221 0.82 2.74 29.98
C GLY A 221 -0.53 2.71 30.69
N THR A 222 -1.25 3.83 30.67
CA THR A 222 -2.60 3.96 31.24
C THR A 222 -3.69 3.55 30.25
N ARG A 223 -3.37 3.42 28.96
CA ARG A 223 -4.31 3.11 27.87
C ARG A 223 -5.46 4.12 27.79
N GLN A 224 -5.14 5.40 27.94
CA GLN A 224 -6.11 6.49 27.90
C GLN A 224 -5.69 7.62 26.95
N LYS A 225 -6.70 8.26 26.34
CA LYS A 225 -6.51 9.53 25.65
C LYS A 225 -6.16 10.61 26.66
N THR A 226 -4.97 11.19 26.54
CA THR A 226 -4.47 12.24 27.44
C THR A 226 -4.59 13.64 26.85
N ALA A 227 -4.67 13.79 25.53
CA ALA A 227 -4.87 15.07 24.88
C ALA A 227 -5.55 14.93 23.52
N GLU A 228 -6.14 16.03 23.07
CA GLU A 228 -6.76 16.20 21.76
C GLU A 228 -6.28 17.54 21.20
N LEU A 229 -5.95 17.59 19.91
CA LEU A 229 -5.61 18.82 19.22
C LEU A 229 -6.41 18.92 17.92
N ASP A 230 -7.35 19.87 17.86
CA ASP A 230 -8.01 20.26 16.61
C ASP A 230 -6.93 20.86 15.69
N LEU A 231 -6.89 20.41 14.44
CA LEU A 231 -5.90 20.88 13.49
C LEU A 231 -6.40 22.05 12.67
N ARG A 232 -7.65 22.50 12.81
CA ARG A 232 -8.18 23.58 11.98
C ARG A 232 -7.78 24.96 12.51
N PRO A 233 -7.21 25.83 11.66
CA PRO A 233 -7.06 27.23 11.99
C PRO A 233 -8.40 27.84 12.45
N GLY A 234 -8.37 28.69 13.46
CA GLY A 234 -9.58 29.22 14.10
C GLY A 234 -10.10 28.39 15.27
N LYS A 235 -9.93 27.07 15.24
CA LYS A 235 -10.27 26.17 16.37
C LYS A 235 -9.10 26.01 17.33
N ASN A 236 -7.91 25.88 16.77
CA ASN A 236 -6.67 25.74 17.53
C ASN A 236 -6.00 27.09 17.83
N ASP A 237 -6.31 28.12 17.03
CA ASP A 237 -5.84 29.50 17.16
C ASP A 237 -6.94 30.42 16.62
N SER A 238 -7.61 31.15 17.53
CA SER A 238 -8.73 32.03 17.20
C SER A 238 -8.33 33.18 16.27
N ALA A 239 -7.06 33.60 16.26
CA ALA A 239 -6.57 34.64 15.37
C ALA A 239 -6.53 34.21 13.90
N ARG A 240 -6.68 32.91 13.63
CA ARG A 240 -6.62 32.31 12.29
C ARG A 240 -7.99 31.85 11.79
N HIS A 241 -9.07 32.39 12.35
CA HIS A 241 -10.43 32.06 11.91
C HIS A 241 -10.62 32.31 10.40
N GLY A 242 -11.23 31.35 9.71
CA GLY A 242 -11.48 31.39 8.27
C GLY A 242 -10.28 31.01 7.39
N VAL A 243 -9.14 30.69 7.98
CA VAL A 243 -7.98 30.16 7.24
C VAL A 243 -8.16 28.64 7.03
N PRO A 244 -8.06 28.12 5.80
CA PRO A 244 -8.13 26.68 5.55
C PRO A 244 -6.89 25.96 6.13
N GLY A 245 -7.06 24.72 6.58
CA GLY A 245 -5.99 23.91 7.14
C GLY A 245 -6.48 22.82 8.09
N GLY A 246 -5.69 21.75 8.20
CA GLY A 246 -5.82 20.68 9.18
C GLY A 246 -6.89 19.63 8.88
N GLU A 247 -7.58 19.74 7.76
CA GLU A 247 -8.76 18.93 7.49
C GLU A 247 -8.38 17.57 6.86
N PHE A 248 -9.11 16.52 7.22
CA PHE A 248 -8.81 15.13 6.86
C PHE A 248 -7.37 14.70 7.19
N PRO A 249 -6.97 14.73 8.48
CA PRO A 249 -5.70 14.15 8.89
C PRO A 249 -5.73 12.63 8.64
N PHE A 250 -4.67 12.10 8.01
CA PHE A 250 -4.69 10.73 7.51
C PHE A 250 -3.57 9.85 8.06
N CYS A 251 -2.30 10.14 7.75
CA CYS A 251 -1.16 9.33 8.18
C CYS A 251 -0.37 10.05 9.27
N VAL A 252 0.17 9.31 10.23
CA VAL A 252 0.97 9.82 11.35
C VAL A 252 2.33 9.13 11.35
N VAL A 253 3.40 9.88 11.57
CA VAL A 253 4.73 9.33 11.88
C VAL A 253 5.41 10.13 12.98
N TRP A 254 6.17 9.46 13.84
CA TRP A 254 7.02 10.10 14.83
C TRP A 254 8.43 10.28 14.29
N LYS A 255 8.97 11.50 14.44
CA LYS A 255 10.38 11.80 14.18
C LYS A 255 11.27 11.37 15.34
N ASP A 256 10.77 11.61 16.54
CA ASP A 256 11.37 11.32 17.84
C ASP A 256 10.24 11.34 18.89
N ASP A 257 10.54 11.29 20.18
CA ASP A 257 9.52 11.27 21.24
C ASP A 257 8.78 12.60 21.45
N GLN A 258 9.25 13.68 20.82
CA GLN A 258 8.70 15.03 21.02
C GLN A 258 8.18 15.67 19.73
N THR A 259 8.44 15.07 18.57
CA THR A 259 8.07 15.59 17.26
C THR A 259 7.38 14.53 16.42
N ALA A 260 6.22 14.87 15.87
CA ALA A 260 5.47 14.02 14.98
C ALA A 260 4.99 14.80 13.75
N TYR A 261 4.65 14.07 12.69
CA TYR A 261 4.11 14.63 11.46
C TYR A 261 2.79 13.96 11.11
N VAL A 262 1.86 14.75 10.59
CA VAL A 262 0.54 14.30 10.17
C VAL A 262 0.25 14.82 8.77
N SER A 263 -0.13 13.95 7.85
CA SER A 263 -0.64 14.38 6.54
C SER A 263 -2.08 14.87 6.68
N SER A 264 -2.40 16.02 6.10
CA SER A 264 -3.77 16.54 5.97
C SER A 264 -4.13 16.56 4.48
N GLU A 265 -5.04 15.67 4.08
CA GLU A 265 -5.29 15.39 2.67
C GLU A 265 -5.98 16.56 1.98
N ARG A 266 -7.00 17.14 2.64
CA ARG A 266 -7.86 18.14 2.00
C ARG A 266 -7.12 19.44 1.74
N ASP A 267 -6.39 19.92 2.74
CA ASP A 267 -5.67 21.18 2.69
C ASP A 267 -4.27 21.08 2.10
N ARG A 268 -3.86 19.87 1.69
CA ARG A 268 -2.59 19.60 1.00
C ARG A 268 -1.41 20.08 1.83
N GLU A 269 -1.35 19.62 3.07
CA GLU A 269 -0.27 20.02 3.96
C GLU A 269 0.26 18.86 4.80
N LEU A 270 1.51 19.03 5.23
CA LEU A 270 2.10 18.25 6.29
C LEU A 270 2.10 19.12 7.55
N VAL A 271 1.46 18.65 8.60
CA VAL A 271 1.40 19.33 9.89
C VAL A 271 2.46 18.72 10.80
N GLU A 272 3.38 19.54 11.28
CA GLU A 272 4.36 19.15 12.27
C GLU A 272 3.86 19.49 13.67
N LEU A 273 3.90 18.50 14.56
CA LEU A 273 3.45 18.59 15.93
C LEU A 273 4.66 18.57 16.87
N SER A 274 4.62 19.41 17.90
CA SER A 274 5.56 19.41 19.02
C SER A 274 4.84 18.99 20.28
N LEU A 275 5.52 18.19 21.11
CA LEU A 275 5.06 17.75 22.43
C LEU A 275 5.93 18.28 23.58
N ARG A 276 6.89 19.18 23.31
CA ARG A 276 7.81 19.73 24.32
C ARG A 276 7.09 20.43 25.47
N GLU A 277 6.02 21.16 25.15
CA GLU A 277 5.26 22.02 26.07
C GLU A 277 3.77 21.69 25.92
N GLY A 278 3.45 20.39 25.92
CA GLY A 278 2.15 19.90 25.51
C GLY A 278 2.01 19.77 23.99
N LEU A 279 0.90 19.15 23.57
CA LEU A 279 0.61 18.86 22.17
C LEU A 279 0.18 20.13 21.42
N ARG A 280 1.02 20.60 20.50
CA ARG A 280 0.74 21.80 19.68
C ARG A 280 1.28 21.67 18.26
N ILE A 281 0.72 22.48 17.35
CA ILE A 281 1.25 22.62 15.99
C ILE A 281 2.53 23.45 16.06
N ALA A 282 3.63 22.91 15.54
CA ALA A 282 4.91 23.61 15.42
C ALA A 282 5.02 24.31 14.07
N ARG A 283 4.73 23.60 12.98
CA ARG A 283 4.82 24.10 11.60
C ARG A 283 3.75 23.48 10.70
N ARG A 284 3.42 24.19 9.63
CA ARG A 284 2.62 23.68 8.51
C ARG A 284 3.45 23.79 7.25
N ILE A 285 3.60 22.69 6.51
CA ILE A 285 4.31 22.67 5.24
C ILE A 285 3.29 22.46 4.14
N ALA A 286 3.08 23.49 3.32
CA ALA A 286 2.21 23.40 2.15
C ALA A 286 2.81 22.42 1.12
N LEU A 287 1.96 21.55 0.56
CA LEU A 287 2.33 20.54 -0.42
C LEU A 287 1.65 20.80 -1.77
N PRO A 288 2.28 20.42 -2.88
CA PRO A 288 1.73 20.65 -4.22
C PRO A 288 0.62 19.66 -4.61
N GLY A 289 0.18 18.79 -3.69
CA GLY A 289 -0.81 17.75 -3.90
C GLY A 289 -1.36 17.25 -2.57
N GLN A 290 -2.40 16.42 -2.63
CA GLN A 290 -3.02 15.84 -1.43
C GLN A 290 -2.10 14.74 -0.91
N PRO A 291 -1.58 14.83 0.32
CA PRO A 291 -0.74 13.82 0.92
C PRO A 291 -1.56 12.63 1.40
N ALA A 292 -1.04 11.41 1.23
CA ALA A 292 -1.59 10.19 1.82
C ALA A 292 -0.56 9.61 2.82
N GLY A 293 0.07 8.48 2.48
CA GLY A 293 1.13 7.87 3.29
C GLY A 293 2.41 8.71 3.35
N ILE A 294 3.00 8.77 4.56
CA ILE A 294 4.26 9.46 4.85
C ILE A 294 5.24 8.50 5.52
N ILE A 295 6.53 8.60 5.18
CA ILE A 295 7.60 7.84 5.84
C ILE A 295 8.84 8.71 6.06
N LEU A 296 9.55 8.46 7.16
CA LEU A 296 10.85 9.06 7.47
C LEU A 296 11.98 8.14 7.03
N ASN A 297 13.09 8.73 6.56
CA ASN A 297 14.36 7.99 6.50
C ASN A 297 14.87 7.68 7.91
N ARG A 298 15.81 6.73 8.04
CA ARG A 298 16.36 6.28 9.32
C ARG A 298 17.00 7.41 10.13
N ALA A 299 17.65 8.35 9.46
CA ALA A 299 18.25 9.51 10.12
C ALA A 299 17.22 10.57 10.57
N ALA A 300 15.94 10.39 10.21
CA ALA A 300 14.84 11.32 10.46
C ALA A 300 15.10 12.76 9.95
N THR A 301 15.96 12.90 8.94
CA THR A 301 16.31 14.17 8.27
C THR A 301 15.46 14.44 7.04
N ARG A 302 14.74 13.44 6.52
CA ARG A 302 13.94 13.51 5.31
C ARG A 302 12.60 12.80 5.48
N LEU A 303 11.53 13.46 5.05
CA LEU A 303 10.19 12.90 4.90
C LEU A 303 9.87 12.65 3.44
N PHE A 304 9.31 11.50 3.15
CA PHE A 304 8.80 11.14 1.83
C PHE A 304 7.29 11.01 1.92
N ILE A 305 6.58 11.72 1.05
CA ILE A 305 5.14 11.93 1.15
C ILE A 305 4.52 11.55 -0.19
N ALA A 306 3.66 10.53 -0.19
CA ALA A 306 2.90 10.15 -1.38
C ALA A 306 1.81 11.21 -1.64
N LEU A 307 1.80 11.77 -2.85
CA LEU A 307 0.82 12.78 -3.27
C LEU A 307 -0.16 12.16 -4.27
N HIS A 308 -1.27 11.61 -3.75
CA HIS A 308 -2.19 10.80 -4.55
C HIS A 308 -2.96 11.60 -5.61
N SER A 309 -3.12 12.91 -5.44
CA SER A 309 -3.89 13.77 -6.37
C SER A 309 -3.08 14.32 -7.55
N ASN A 310 -1.75 14.14 -7.55
CA ASN A 310 -0.88 14.69 -8.59
C ASN A 310 0.21 13.73 -9.10
N ASP A 311 0.16 12.45 -8.72
CA ASP A 311 1.10 11.40 -9.15
C ASP A 311 2.57 11.74 -8.85
N ARG A 312 2.83 12.22 -7.63
CA ARG A 312 4.19 12.53 -7.17
C ARG A 312 4.49 11.99 -5.78
N VAL A 313 5.77 12.00 -5.44
CA VAL A 313 6.28 11.93 -4.06
C VAL A 313 6.99 13.22 -3.75
N ALA A 314 6.60 13.90 -2.67
CA ALA A 314 7.38 15.04 -2.16
C ALA A 314 8.44 14.55 -1.17
N VAL A 315 9.64 15.15 -1.25
CA VAL A 315 10.73 14.96 -0.29
C VAL A 315 10.88 16.25 0.51
N VAL A 316 10.69 16.18 1.82
CA VAL A 316 10.78 17.34 2.72
C VAL A 316 11.96 17.17 3.66
N ASP A 317 12.76 18.22 3.84
CA ASP A 317 13.78 18.33 4.86
C ASP A 317 13.14 18.62 6.21
N THR A 318 13.37 17.76 7.21
CA THR A 318 12.71 17.89 8.52
C THR A 318 13.28 19.02 9.39
N ASN A 319 14.50 19.47 9.12
CA ASN A 319 15.12 20.55 9.90
C ASN A 319 14.61 21.92 9.45
N SER A 320 14.63 22.16 8.14
CA SER A 320 14.24 23.42 7.51
C SER A 320 12.75 23.50 7.15
N ALA A 321 12.02 22.37 7.20
CA ALA A 321 10.62 22.25 6.76
C ALA A 321 10.40 22.71 5.31
N ARG A 322 11.37 22.42 4.44
CA ARG A 322 11.30 22.77 3.02
C ARG A 322 11.17 21.53 2.15
N ILE A 323 10.36 21.63 1.10
CA ILE A 323 10.35 20.65 0.01
C ILE A 323 11.68 20.77 -0.72
N LEU A 324 12.44 19.68 -0.73
CA LEU A 324 13.70 19.56 -1.46
C LEU A 324 13.45 19.16 -2.92
N GLU A 325 12.49 18.27 -3.14
CA GLU A 325 12.20 17.72 -4.46
C GLU A 325 10.75 17.19 -4.53
N THR A 326 10.19 17.17 -5.74
CA THR A 326 9.01 16.38 -6.05
C THR A 326 9.30 15.40 -7.17
N ILE A 327 9.15 14.11 -6.91
CA ILE A 327 9.49 13.03 -7.82
C ILE A 327 8.20 12.58 -8.53
N PRO A 328 8.09 12.68 -9.86
CA PRO A 328 6.96 12.11 -10.60
C PRO A 328 6.98 10.59 -10.50
N VAL A 329 5.83 9.98 -10.25
CA VAL A 329 5.68 8.52 -10.22
C VAL A 329 4.99 7.96 -11.46
N THR A 330 4.64 8.81 -12.43
CA THR A 330 4.22 8.40 -13.77
C THR A 330 5.39 7.77 -14.53
N ALA A 331 5.07 7.14 -15.68
CA ALA A 331 6.10 6.69 -16.60
C ALA A 331 7.02 7.87 -17.00
N PRO A 332 8.34 7.62 -17.18
CA PRO A 332 9.27 8.69 -17.50
C PRO A 332 8.98 9.34 -18.85
N ALA A 333 9.36 10.61 -19.01
CA ALA A 333 9.03 11.40 -20.21
C ALA A 333 9.51 10.77 -21.53
N ALA A 334 10.62 10.03 -21.52
CA ALA A 334 11.13 9.31 -22.69
C ALA A 334 10.22 8.16 -23.16
N ILE A 335 9.44 7.56 -22.24
CA ILE A 335 8.49 6.47 -22.53
C ILE A 335 7.08 7.03 -22.70
N PHE A 336 6.72 8.00 -21.86
CA PHE A 336 5.44 8.67 -21.86
C PHE A 336 5.66 10.14 -21.53
N ALA A 337 5.76 10.99 -22.57
CA ALA A 337 6.04 12.42 -22.42
C ALA A 337 5.00 13.15 -21.55
N ASN A 338 3.79 12.59 -21.43
CA ASN A 338 2.67 13.11 -20.65
C ASN A 338 2.49 14.64 -20.72
N PRO A 339 2.51 15.28 -21.90
CA PRO A 339 2.49 16.74 -22.01
C PRO A 339 1.19 17.36 -21.47
N LYS A 340 0.12 16.55 -21.39
CA LYS A 340 -1.19 16.95 -20.84
C LYS A 340 -1.30 16.71 -19.33
N GLY A 341 -0.30 16.13 -18.68
CA GLY A 341 -0.30 15.87 -17.24
C GLY A 341 -1.40 14.88 -16.81
N TRP A 342 -1.69 13.88 -17.63
CA TRP A 342 -2.61 12.80 -17.31
C TRP A 342 -2.21 12.12 -16.00
N LYS A 343 -3.22 11.84 -15.18
CA LYS A 343 -3.07 11.25 -13.85
C LYS A 343 -3.68 9.86 -13.82
N GLY A 344 -3.24 9.02 -12.90
CA GLY A 344 -3.84 7.70 -12.66
C GLY A 344 -2.97 6.74 -11.85
N SER A 345 -1.75 7.13 -11.46
CA SER A 345 -0.92 6.28 -10.60
C SER A 345 -1.38 6.32 -9.14
N ASN A 346 -1.92 7.46 -8.70
CA ASN A 346 -2.50 7.74 -7.39
C ASN A 346 -1.70 7.08 -6.25
N PRO A 347 -0.41 7.47 -6.04
CA PRO A 347 0.43 6.83 -5.05
C PRO A 347 -0.17 7.03 -3.66
N ASN A 348 -0.31 5.93 -2.90
CA ASN A 348 -0.95 5.97 -1.58
C ASN A 348 -0.02 5.57 -0.44
N SER A 349 0.95 4.70 -0.70
CA SER A 349 1.84 4.11 0.30
C SER A 349 3.27 3.99 -0.22
N LEU A 350 4.22 4.07 0.71
CA LEU A 350 5.66 4.13 0.47
C LEU A 350 6.37 3.12 1.39
N ALA A 351 7.46 2.53 0.91
CA ALA A 351 8.34 1.68 1.71
C ALA A 351 9.79 1.80 1.24
N PHE A 352 10.75 1.82 2.16
CA PHE A 352 12.17 1.74 1.82
C PHE A 352 12.63 0.28 1.63
N SER A 353 13.67 0.09 0.81
CA SER A 353 14.53 -1.08 0.93
C SER A 353 15.24 -1.06 2.30
N PRO A 354 15.69 -2.22 2.83
CA PRO A 354 16.33 -2.29 4.15
C PRO A 354 17.54 -1.38 4.34
N ASP A 355 18.28 -1.10 3.26
CA ASP A 355 19.44 -0.20 3.21
C ASP A 355 19.08 1.26 2.92
N GLU A 356 17.81 1.57 2.68
CA GLU A 356 17.31 2.87 2.20
C GLU A 356 17.92 3.35 0.88
N ALA A 357 18.52 2.46 0.08
CA ALA A 357 19.01 2.82 -1.25
C ALA A 357 17.87 3.00 -2.26
N ARG A 358 16.71 2.38 -2.02
CA ARG A 358 15.56 2.37 -2.92
C ARG A 358 14.27 2.73 -2.18
N LEU A 359 13.44 3.53 -2.83
CA LEU A 359 12.06 3.81 -2.42
C LEU A 359 11.09 3.02 -3.32
N ARG A 360 10.26 2.18 -2.70
CA ARG A 360 9.14 1.47 -3.33
C ARG A 360 7.84 2.24 -3.08
N ARG A 361 6.95 2.27 -4.08
CA ARG A 361 5.60 2.84 -3.95
C ARG A 361 4.55 1.89 -4.47
N ARG A 362 3.35 1.97 -3.88
CA ARG A 362 2.15 1.30 -4.40
C ARG A 362 1.32 2.30 -5.21
N ALA A 363 1.05 1.96 -6.47
CA ALA A 363 0.10 2.70 -7.31
C ALA A 363 -1.33 2.25 -6.98
N GLY A 364 -2.22 3.20 -6.69
CA GLY A 364 -3.64 2.95 -6.53
C GLY A 364 -4.33 2.99 -7.89
N THR A 365 -4.16 1.98 -8.74
CA THR A 365 -4.84 1.99 -10.05
C THR A 365 -6.35 1.82 -9.88
N LYS A 366 -7.11 2.91 -10.01
CA LYS A 366 -8.44 2.89 -10.63
C LYS A 366 -8.22 3.13 -12.12
N SER A 367 -8.22 2.08 -12.93
CA SER A 367 -7.96 2.18 -14.37
C SER A 367 -9.03 3.02 -15.08
N VAL A 368 -8.61 4.05 -15.82
CA VAL A 368 -9.42 4.70 -16.85
C VAL A 368 -9.25 3.91 -18.15
N ARG A 369 -10.36 3.44 -18.72
CA ARG A 369 -10.41 2.65 -19.96
C ARG A 369 -10.56 3.58 -21.16
N GLU A 370 -9.53 3.71 -21.98
CA GLU A 370 -9.63 4.34 -23.31
C GLU A 370 -9.63 3.24 -24.40
N ARG A 371 -10.52 3.36 -25.39
CA ARG A 371 -10.74 2.32 -26.41
C ARG A 371 -9.52 2.21 -27.34
N GLY A 372 -8.82 1.08 -27.30
CA GLY A 372 -7.76 0.75 -28.27
C GLY A 372 -7.29 -0.70 -28.19
N ARG A 373 -7.77 -1.52 -29.14
CA ARG A 373 -7.40 -2.89 -29.59
C ARG A 373 -6.24 -3.68 -28.90
N ARG A 374 -6.63 -4.82 -28.28
CA ARG A 374 -6.02 -6.20 -28.15
C ARG A 374 -4.58 -6.33 -27.56
N ALA A 375 -4.22 -7.34 -26.76
CA ALA A 375 -4.59 -8.77 -26.75
C ALA A 375 -4.81 -9.37 -25.33
N VAL A 376 -5.43 -10.54 -25.31
CA VAL A 376 -6.11 -11.23 -24.19
C VAL A 376 -5.45 -12.57 -23.92
N PHE A 377 -5.29 -12.97 -22.65
CA PHE A 377 -5.26 -14.37 -22.25
C PHE A 377 -6.38 -14.61 -21.22
N GLN A 378 -7.35 -15.44 -21.62
CA GLN A 378 -8.58 -15.79 -20.90
C GLN A 378 -8.45 -17.17 -20.26
N GLN A 379 -9.00 -17.34 -19.05
CA GLN A 379 -9.60 -18.62 -18.64
C GLN A 379 -11.11 -18.57 -18.95
N PRO A 380 -11.76 -19.71 -19.26
CA PRO A 380 -13.14 -19.74 -19.75
C PRO A 380 -14.16 -19.39 -18.65
N PRO A 381 -15.29 -18.74 -18.99
CA PRO A 381 -16.30 -18.31 -18.02
C PRO A 381 -17.11 -19.49 -17.45
N PRO A 382 -17.57 -19.41 -16.18
CA PRO A 382 -18.54 -20.34 -15.63
C PRO A 382 -19.92 -20.19 -16.32
N ARG A 383 -20.69 -21.28 -16.38
CA ARG A 383 -22.00 -21.35 -17.03
C ARG A 383 -23.02 -20.41 -16.35
N PRO A 384 -23.93 -19.77 -17.11
CA PRO A 384 -24.93 -18.86 -16.55
C PRO A 384 -26.06 -19.60 -15.81
N ASP A 385 -26.41 -19.03 -14.65
CA ASP A 385 -27.56 -19.38 -13.79
C ASP A 385 -28.85 -18.76 -14.36
N PRO A 386 -29.95 -19.51 -14.56
CA PRO A 386 -31.13 -19.06 -15.31
C PRO A 386 -32.03 -18.02 -14.63
N HIS A 387 -31.70 -17.48 -13.45
CA HIS A 387 -32.61 -16.61 -12.69
C HIS A 387 -32.36 -15.09 -12.77
N ARG A 388 -31.65 -14.58 -13.79
CA ARG A 388 -31.42 -13.12 -13.94
C ARG A 388 -31.96 -12.56 -15.27
N LEU A 389 -33.18 -12.02 -15.21
CA LEU A 389 -33.73 -11.14 -16.25
C LEU A 389 -33.11 -9.73 -16.14
N VAL A 390 -32.61 -9.19 -17.24
CA VAL A 390 -32.15 -7.79 -17.38
C VAL A 390 -32.85 -7.20 -18.61
N PRO A 391 -33.58 -6.07 -18.52
CA PRO A 391 -33.99 -5.33 -19.70
C PRO A 391 -32.91 -4.33 -20.14
N ASP A 392 -32.57 -4.38 -21.42
CA ASP A 392 -31.79 -3.40 -22.17
C ASP A 392 -32.55 -2.08 -22.33
N PHE A 393 -31.88 -0.93 -22.16
CA PHE A 393 -32.20 0.28 -22.93
C PHE A 393 -31.01 1.24 -22.98
N CYS A 394 -30.62 1.62 -24.19
CA CYS A 394 -29.58 2.58 -24.51
C CYS A 394 -30.08 3.43 -25.70
N GLN A 395 -30.51 4.68 -25.50
CA GLN A 395 -30.62 5.69 -26.58
C GLN A 395 -30.46 7.14 -26.08
N ARG A 396 -29.45 7.81 -26.67
CA ARG A 396 -29.24 9.23 -27.09
C ARG A 396 -29.82 10.42 -26.30
N GLU A 397 -28.91 11.34 -25.93
CA GLU A 397 -29.17 12.74 -25.51
C GLU A 397 -29.69 13.65 -26.66
N PRO A 398 -30.26 14.83 -26.30
CA PRO A 398 -29.61 16.08 -26.72
C PRO A 398 -29.58 17.23 -25.67
N ARG A 399 -28.74 18.23 -25.97
CA ARG A 399 -28.27 19.38 -25.16
C ARG A 399 -29.30 20.52 -24.93
N ARG A 400 -29.33 21.11 -23.72
CA ARG A 400 -28.98 22.52 -23.36
C ARG A 400 -29.69 23.04 -22.08
N ALA A 401 -28.93 23.92 -21.38
CA ALA A 401 -29.33 25.07 -20.53
C ALA A 401 -29.58 24.89 -19.01
N ASN A 402 -28.85 25.74 -18.28
CA ASN A 402 -28.85 26.11 -16.85
C ASN A 402 -30.13 25.90 -16.04
N SER A 403 -29.99 25.31 -14.85
CA SER A 403 -30.43 25.91 -13.56
C SER A 403 -30.05 25.01 -12.38
N LEU A 404 -29.77 25.66 -11.24
CA LEU A 404 -29.51 25.07 -9.93
C LEU A 404 -30.64 24.14 -9.47
N ARG A 405 -30.31 22.90 -9.15
CA ARG A 405 -30.96 22.09 -8.10
C ARG A 405 -30.12 20.84 -7.81
N PHE A 406 -29.52 20.81 -6.62
CA PHE A 406 -28.93 19.58 -6.06
C PHE A 406 -30.08 18.70 -5.55
N GLN A 407 -30.36 17.61 -6.26
CA GLN A 407 -31.12 16.48 -5.73
C GLN A 407 -30.22 15.24 -5.74
N GLN A 408 -30.02 14.69 -4.54
CA GLN A 408 -29.30 13.45 -4.29
C GLN A 408 -30.08 12.26 -4.88
N HIS A 409 -29.46 11.55 -5.82
CA HIS A 409 -29.82 10.17 -6.13
C HIS A 409 -28.60 9.27 -5.97
N GLN A 410 -28.67 8.37 -4.97
CA GLN A 410 -27.78 7.22 -4.86
C GLN A 410 -28.05 6.23 -5.99
N PRO A 411 -27.03 5.66 -6.65
CA PRO A 411 -27.22 4.42 -7.38
C PRO A 411 -26.67 3.22 -6.58
N ARG A 412 -27.59 2.34 -6.20
CA ARG A 412 -27.32 0.94 -5.88
C ARG A 412 -26.88 0.22 -7.16
N ARG A 413 -25.58 -0.04 -7.36
CA ARG A 413 -25.07 -1.14 -8.21
C ARG A 413 -23.75 -1.66 -7.66
N ALA A 414 -23.71 -2.96 -7.36
CA ALA A 414 -22.51 -3.69 -6.98
C ALA A 414 -21.59 -3.79 -8.21
N PHE A 415 -20.39 -3.24 -8.12
CA PHE A 415 -19.31 -3.50 -9.06
C PHE A 415 -18.53 -4.72 -8.56
N SER A 416 -18.48 -5.77 -9.37
CA SER A 416 -17.52 -6.86 -9.19
C SER A 416 -16.12 -6.31 -9.54
N CYS A 417 -15.21 -6.33 -8.58
CA CYS A 417 -13.81 -5.97 -8.77
C CYS A 417 -13.06 -7.18 -9.35
N GLU A 418 -12.61 -7.08 -10.60
CA GLU A 418 -11.48 -7.88 -11.06
C GLU A 418 -10.19 -7.41 -10.34
N LEU A 419 -9.33 -8.36 -9.97
CA LEU A 419 -8.10 -8.13 -9.20
C LEU A 419 -7.18 -7.11 -9.91
N PRO A 420 -6.66 -6.08 -9.21
CA PRO A 420 -5.69 -5.17 -9.80
C PRO A 420 -4.33 -5.87 -9.98
N GLN A 421 -3.68 -5.65 -11.12
CA GLN A 421 -2.29 -6.02 -11.33
C GLN A 421 -1.37 -5.19 -10.43
N LEU A 422 -0.48 -5.86 -9.71
CA LEU A 422 0.52 -5.26 -8.83
C LEU A 422 1.72 -4.80 -9.67
N HIS A 423 1.88 -3.49 -9.86
CA HIS A 423 3.10 -2.92 -10.42
C HIS A 423 3.90 -2.23 -9.31
N ILE A 424 5.03 -2.85 -8.92
CA ILE A 424 6.03 -2.24 -8.03
C ILE A 424 7.01 -1.50 -8.92
N LEU A 425 7.05 -0.19 -8.76
CA LEU A 425 8.06 0.63 -9.40
C LEU A 425 9.10 1.04 -8.34
N GLU A 426 10.39 0.93 -8.64
CA GLU A 426 11.48 1.30 -7.73
C GLU A 426 12.16 2.61 -8.17
N THR A 427 12.56 3.43 -7.20
CA THR A 427 13.31 4.66 -7.45
C THR A 427 14.61 4.64 -6.63
N PRO A 428 15.81 4.70 -7.24
CA PRO A 428 17.05 4.84 -6.50
C PRO A 428 17.19 6.24 -5.91
N LEU A 429 17.58 6.32 -4.65
CA LEU A 429 17.83 7.59 -3.96
C LEU A 429 19.30 7.97 -4.19
N ARG A 430 19.54 9.03 -4.98
CA ARG A 430 20.91 9.49 -5.25
C ARG A 430 21.49 10.19 -4.02
N SER A 431 22.53 9.60 -3.42
CA SER A 431 23.42 10.28 -2.50
C SER A 431 24.48 11.05 -3.29
N GLY A 432 24.48 12.38 -3.20
CA GLY A 432 25.57 13.23 -3.69
C GLY A 432 25.32 13.89 -5.05
N VAL A 433 25.33 15.22 -5.05
CA VAL A 433 25.38 16.04 -6.27
C VAL A 433 26.80 15.98 -6.83
N GLN A 434 26.99 15.28 -7.95
CA GLN A 434 28.12 15.54 -8.85
C GLN A 434 27.55 16.24 -10.10
N CYS A 435 27.78 17.56 -10.23
CA CYS A 435 27.47 18.30 -11.47
C CYS A 435 28.40 17.72 -12.58
N ARG A 436 27.86 16.88 -13.49
CA ARG A 436 28.56 16.46 -14.72
C ARG A 436 28.37 17.54 -15.80
N LYS A 437 29.44 17.88 -16.53
CA LYS A 437 29.37 18.78 -17.70
C LYS A 437 28.40 18.20 -18.75
N PRO A 438 27.50 19.01 -19.34
CA PRO A 438 26.65 18.55 -20.43
C PRO A 438 27.47 18.29 -21.70
N ILE A 439 27.09 17.25 -22.46
CA ILE A 439 27.64 16.95 -23.79
C ILE A 439 26.76 17.71 -24.81
N CYS A 440 27.29 18.75 -25.45
CA CYS A 440 26.59 19.43 -26.56
C CYS A 440 26.84 18.67 -27.88
N PRO A 441 25.86 18.62 -28.80
CA PRO A 441 26.06 18.07 -30.14
C PRO A 441 27.07 18.89 -30.96
N ALA A 442 27.69 18.27 -31.96
CA ALA A 442 28.71 18.90 -32.80
C ALA A 442 28.15 20.13 -33.54
N ALA A 443 28.92 21.24 -33.53
CA ALA A 443 28.54 22.47 -34.21
C ALA A 443 28.65 22.32 -35.75
N PRO A 444 27.84 23.05 -36.54
CA PRO A 444 28.01 23.14 -37.99
C PRO A 444 29.37 23.76 -38.37
N PRO A 445 29.87 23.55 -39.61
CA PRO A 445 31.12 24.17 -40.07
C PRO A 445 31.07 25.70 -39.91
N GLY A 446 32.08 26.29 -39.25
CA GLY A 446 32.19 27.74 -39.01
C GLY A 446 31.62 28.26 -37.69
N TRP A 447 31.25 27.38 -36.75
CA TRP A 447 30.67 27.73 -35.44
C TRP A 447 31.38 27.04 -34.29
N SER A 448 31.58 27.76 -33.17
CA SER A 448 32.15 27.22 -31.93
C SER A 448 31.06 26.96 -30.88
N SER A 449 31.10 25.80 -30.21
CA SER A 449 30.19 25.45 -29.12
C SER A 449 30.81 25.74 -27.75
N HIS A 450 30.08 26.44 -26.88
CA HIS A 450 30.48 26.68 -25.49
C HIS A 450 29.44 26.12 -24.50
N ALA A 451 29.90 25.40 -23.48
CA ALA A 451 29.05 24.87 -22.41
C ALA A 451 29.17 25.74 -21.15
N GLY A 452 28.12 26.50 -20.84
CA GLY A 452 28.00 27.24 -19.57
C GLY A 452 27.52 26.32 -18.44
N VAL A 453 28.17 26.39 -17.28
CA VAL A 453 27.76 25.65 -16.08
C VAL A 453 26.78 26.50 -15.27
N ALA A 454 25.52 26.06 -15.16
CA ALA A 454 24.57 26.57 -14.18
C ALA A 454 23.99 25.39 -13.38
N CYS A 455 24.33 25.30 -12.09
CA CYS A 455 23.64 24.39 -11.18
C CYS A 455 22.40 25.17 -10.65
N ALA A 456 21.20 24.57 -10.79
CA ALA A 456 19.84 25.13 -10.61
C ALA A 456 19.22 25.82 -11.85
N GLY A 457 18.50 25.05 -12.66
CA GLY A 457 17.58 25.55 -13.69
C GLY A 457 18.14 25.59 -15.12
N GLY A 458 17.99 24.47 -15.85
CA GLY A 458 18.09 24.40 -17.32
C GLY A 458 19.46 24.72 -17.94
N ALA A 459 20.24 23.69 -18.29
CA ALA A 459 21.41 23.86 -19.14
C ALA A 459 21.00 24.30 -20.56
N ARG A 460 21.64 25.32 -21.13
CA ARG A 460 21.50 25.75 -22.53
C ARG A 460 22.85 25.64 -23.24
N CYS A 461 22.89 25.04 -24.43
CA CYS A 461 24.05 25.11 -25.33
C CYS A 461 23.94 26.41 -26.15
N ALA A 462 25.05 27.15 -26.26
CA ALA A 462 25.16 28.35 -27.09
C ALA A 462 26.17 28.10 -28.23
N TYR A 463 25.87 28.62 -29.42
CA TYR A 463 26.74 28.56 -30.59
C TYR A 463 27.06 30.00 -31.03
N SER A 464 28.31 30.27 -31.34
CA SER A 464 28.78 31.57 -31.85
C SER A 464 29.51 31.40 -33.19
N PRO A 465 29.42 32.37 -34.11
CA PRO A 465 30.22 32.37 -35.34
C PRO A 465 31.70 32.49 -35.00
N SER A 466 32.57 31.74 -35.69
CA SER A 466 34.02 31.89 -35.55
C SER A 466 34.53 32.93 -36.56
N GLY A 467 34.60 34.21 -36.17
CA GLY A 467 35.20 35.30 -36.95
C GLY A 467 35.09 36.65 -36.22
N PRO A 468 35.97 37.63 -36.50
CA PRO A 468 35.97 38.92 -35.81
C PRO A 468 34.96 39.90 -36.43
N GLU A 469 33.98 40.33 -35.65
CA GLU A 469 33.35 41.66 -35.71
C GLU A 469 32.98 42.12 -34.29
#